data_AF-A0A6M0ERQ3-F1
#
_entry.id   AF-A0A6M0ERQ3-F1
#
_cell.length_a   1.000
_cell.length_b   1.000
_cell.length_c   1.000
_cell.angle_alpha   90.00
_cell.angle_beta   90.00
_cell.angle_gamma   90.00
#
_symmetry.space_group_name_H-M   'P 1'
#
loop_
_entity.id
_entity.type
_entity.pdbx_description
1 polymer ?
#
loop_
_entity_poly.entity_id
_entity_poly.type
_entity_poly.pdbx_seq_one_letter_code
_entity_poly.pdbx_strand_id
1 'polypeptide(L)' 'MSFLEEIKVEDIDHLGLIAGIIDEIGIVEIINSQIGIDPREGVMLGKLQ' A
#
# COMPACT_ATOMS: atom_id res chain seq x y z
N MET A 1 22.09 15.77 -34.02
CA MET A 1 20.85 14.96 -34.02
C MET A 1 20.37 14.89 -32.59
N SER A 2 19.08 15.16 -32.45
CA SER A 2 18.31 15.49 -31.25
C SER A 2 18.06 14.29 -30.34
N PHE A 3 18.05 14.57 -29.03
CA PHE A 3 17.22 13.93 -28.00
C PHE A 3 17.08 12.40 -28.10
N LEU A 4 18.15 11.67 -27.76
CA LEU A 4 17.98 10.38 -27.11
C LEU A 4 17.96 10.64 -25.61
N GLU A 5 16.86 11.20 -25.13
CA GLU A 5 16.58 11.22 -23.70
C GLU A 5 16.36 9.75 -23.31
N GLU A 6 17.35 9.17 -22.63
CA GLU A 6 17.36 7.79 -22.20
C GLU A 6 16.11 7.57 -21.32
N ILE A 7 15.17 6.75 -21.77
CA ILE A 7 13.92 6.48 -21.03
C ILE A 7 14.32 5.85 -19.70
N LYS A 8 14.21 6.63 -18.62
CA LYS A 8 14.56 6.19 -17.28
C LYS A 8 13.39 5.39 -16.71
N VAL A 9 13.60 4.10 -16.52
CA VAL A 9 12.67 3.20 -15.84
C VAL A 9 12.98 3.24 -14.35
N GLU A 10 12.01 3.63 -13.54
CA GLU A 10 12.10 3.66 -12.08
C GLU A 10 11.01 2.78 -11.49
N ASP A 11 11.38 1.98 -10.48
CA ASP A 11 10.41 1.23 -9.70
C ASP A 11 9.66 2.20 -8.77
N ILE A 12 8.34 2.23 -8.89
CA ILE A 12 7.50 2.98 -7.96
C ILE A 12 7.28 2.15 -6.70
N ASP A 13 7.55 2.76 -5.53
CA ASP A 13 7.08 2.22 -4.25
C ASP A 13 5.55 2.41 -4.19
N HIS A 14 4.86 1.41 -4.75
CA HIS A 14 3.43 1.41 -4.98
C HIS A 14 2.65 0.94 -3.75
N LEU A 15 3.31 0.62 -2.64
CA LEU A 15 2.64 0.20 -1.40
C LEU A 15 1.68 1.27 -0.90
N GLY A 16 2.02 2.56 -1.03
CA GLY A 16 1.12 3.66 -0.68
C GLY A 16 -0.14 3.74 -1.56
N LEU A 17 -0.01 3.42 -2.85
CA LEU A 17 -1.13 3.35 -3.79
C LEU A 17 -2.04 2.15 -3.47
N ILE A 18 -1.44 0.99 -3.24
CA ILE A 18 -2.17 -0.23 -2.87
C ILE A 18 -2.87 -0.05 -1.52
N ALA A 19 -2.24 0.60 -0.53
CA ALA A 19 -2.85 0.92 0.76
C ALA A 19 -4.09 1.81 0.58
N GLY A 20 -3.99 2.89 -0.21
CA GLY A 20 -5.14 3.76 -0.49
C GLY A 20 -6.30 3.03 -1.16
N ILE A 21 -6.03 2.13 -2.09
CA ILE A 21 -7.06 1.29 -2.73
C ILE A 21 -7.70 0.33 -1.71
N ILE A 22 -6.90 -0.29 -0.85
CA ILE A 22 -7.41 -1.22 0.18
C ILE A 22 -8.31 -0.48 1.18
N ASP A 23 -7.92 0.72 1.61
CA ASP A 23 -8.69 1.58 2.50
C ASP A 23 -10.02 2.01 1.85
N GLU A 24 -9.99 2.38 0.55
CA GLU A 24 -11.20 2.75 -0.19
C GLU A 24 -12.19 1.59 -0.35
N ILE A 25 -11.69 0.37 -0.56
CA ILE A 25 -12.56 -0.82 -0.69
C ILE A 25 -13.08 -1.25 0.70
N GLY A 26 -12.42 -0.86 1.79
CA GLY A 26 -12.83 -1.22 3.16
C GLY A 26 -12.70 -2.71 3.46
N ILE A 27 -11.75 -3.39 2.80
CA ILE A 27 -11.57 -4.85 2.89
C ILE A 27 -11.18 -5.24 4.32
N VAL A 28 -10.35 -4.42 4.97
CA VAL A 28 -9.84 -4.69 6.32
C VAL A 28 -11.00 -4.71 7.32
N GLU A 29 -11.92 -3.77 7.22
CA GLU A 29 -13.12 -3.69 8.06
C GLU A 29 -14.04 -4.88 7.83
N ILE A 30 -14.25 -5.27 6.56
CA ILE A 30 -15.06 -6.43 6.21
C ILE A 30 -14.46 -7.70 6.83
N ILE A 31 -13.17 -7.94 6.67
CA ILE A 31 -12.49 -9.11 7.24
C ILE A 31 -12.62 -9.09 8.77
N ASN A 32 -12.27 -7.99 9.42
CA ASN A 32 -12.34 -7.86 10.88
C ASN A 32 -13.75 -8.05 11.43
N SER A 33 -14.78 -7.67 10.66
CA SER A 33 -16.18 -7.92 11.04
C SER A 33 -16.59 -9.40 10.96
N GLN A 34 -15.94 -10.19 10.10
CA GLN A 34 -16.28 -11.60 9.87
C GLN A 34 -15.48 -12.56 10.76
N ILE A 35 -14.19 -12.28 10.99
CA ILE A 35 -13.29 -13.19 11.71
C ILE A 35 -12.76 -12.63 13.04
N GLY A 36 -13.07 -11.36 13.35
CA GLY A 36 -12.48 -10.64 14.48
C GLY A 36 -11.09 -10.10 14.17
N ILE A 37 -10.51 -9.35 15.11
CA ILE A 37 -9.18 -8.75 14.98
C ILE A 37 -8.16 -9.68 15.63
N ASP A 38 -7.11 -10.08 14.90
CA ASP A 38 -6.01 -10.84 15.52
C ASP A 38 -5.16 -9.88 16.39
N PRO A 39 -4.90 -10.21 17.68
CA PRO A 39 -4.07 -9.39 18.56
C PRO A 39 -2.65 -9.09 18.04
N ARG A 40 -2.17 -9.85 17.05
CA ARG A 40 -0.87 -9.65 16.37
C ARG A 40 -0.94 -8.57 15.27
N GLU A 41 -2.12 -8.15 14.84
CA GLU A 41 -2.32 -7.08 13.85
C GLU A 41 -1.94 -5.69 14.38
N GLY A 42 -1.54 -5.58 15.65
CA GLY A 42 -1.03 -4.36 16.28
C GLY A 42 0.31 -3.83 15.75
N VAL A 43 0.91 -4.44 14.73
CA VAL A 43 2.13 -3.91 14.10
C VAL A 43 1.75 -3.00 12.93
N MET A 44 1.42 -1.77 13.31
CA MET A 44 1.14 -0.64 12.41
C MET A 44 2.22 -0.49 11.32
N LEU A 45 1.88 -0.85 10.08
CA LEU A 45 2.62 -0.46 8.88
C LEU A 45 2.45 1.06 8.70
N GLY A 46 3.23 1.86 9.44
CA GLY A 46 3.13 3.31 9.38
C GLY A 46 3.87 4.10 10.48
N LYS A 47 4.42 3.47 11.51
CA LYS A 47 5.36 4.16 12.42
C LYS A 47 6.78 4.09 11.87
N LEU A 48 7.09 4.97 10.92
CA LEU A 48 8.45 5.44 10.71
C LEU A 48 8.82 6.35 11.91
N GLN A 49 9.92 6.02 12.59
CA GLN A 49 10.64 6.95 13.48
C GLN A 49 11.23 8.11 12.69
#